data_AF-A0A938SPW7-F1
#
_entry.id   AF-A0A938SPW7-F1
#
_cell.length_a   1.000
_cell.length_b   1.000
_cell.length_c   1.000
_cell.angle_alpha   90.00
_cell.angle_beta   90.00
_cell.angle_gamma   90.00
#
_symmetry.space_group_name_H-M   'P 1'
#
loop_
_entity.id
_entity.type
_entity.pdbx_description
1 polymer ?
#
loop_
_entity_poly.entity_id
_entity_poly.type
_entity_poly.pdbx_seq_one_letter_code
_entity_poly.pdbx_strand_id
1 'polypeptide(L)'
;MPLRSGRAATSPWAAVAAIVLAGAAAYSNSLHGAFVFDDPFSIADNESIRSLRRLDEVLLPVAELDYYRPVLNLSLAVCYSIGGLHVLPYHVLNLGIHLAASLALFGLVRRTLLLCPCDHYLRKA
;
A
#
# COMPACT_ATOMS: atom_id res chain seq x y z
N MET A 1 -36.15 -33.36 5.50
CA MET A 1 -36.18 -32.33 4.43
C MET A 1 -35.17 -31.24 4.78
N PRO A 2 -33.95 -31.19 4.21
CA PRO A 2 -33.01 -30.13 4.53
C PRO A 2 -33.17 -28.98 3.53
N LEU A 3 -33.56 -27.80 4.03
CA LEU A 3 -33.47 -26.55 3.30
C LEU A 3 -31.99 -26.17 3.20
N ARG A 4 -31.33 -26.55 2.10
CA ARG A 4 -30.09 -25.89 1.69
C ARG A 4 -30.47 -24.46 1.29
N SER A 5 -30.42 -23.52 2.24
CA SER A 5 -30.40 -22.10 1.87
C SER A 5 -29.09 -21.89 1.11
N GLY A 6 -29.17 -21.79 -0.21
CA GLY A 6 -28.05 -21.40 -1.04
C GLY A 6 -27.64 -20.00 -0.62
N ARG A 7 -26.63 -19.88 0.25
CA ARG A 7 -25.90 -18.62 0.36
C ARG A 7 -25.29 -18.44 -1.02
N ALA A 8 -25.85 -17.53 -1.82
CA ALA A 8 -25.21 -17.08 -3.03
C ALA A 8 -23.79 -16.68 -2.62
N ALA A 9 -22.79 -17.38 -3.15
CA ALA A 9 -21.40 -17.03 -2.89
C ALA A 9 -21.21 -15.60 -3.41
N THR A 10 -21.15 -14.63 -2.51
CA THR A 10 -20.97 -13.24 -2.89
C THR A 10 -19.59 -13.12 -3.53
N SER A 11 -19.57 -12.66 -4.78
CA SER A 11 -18.33 -12.47 -5.52
C SER A 11 -17.42 -11.49 -4.77
N PRO A 12 -16.15 -11.84 -4.50
CA PRO A 12 -15.25 -10.95 -3.77
C PRO A 12 -14.94 -9.67 -4.56
N TRP A 13 -15.19 -9.67 -5.87
CA TRP A 13 -14.91 -8.54 -6.76
C TRP A 13 -15.69 -7.27 -6.42
N ALA A 14 -16.92 -7.40 -5.92
CA ALA A 14 -17.69 -6.24 -5.45
C ALA A 14 -17.01 -5.57 -4.24
N ALA A 15 -16.50 -6.37 -3.31
CA ALA A 15 -15.76 -5.86 -2.15
C ALA A 15 -14.40 -5.25 -2.57
N VAL A 16 -13.69 -5.88 -3.50
CA VAL A 16 -12.44 -5.33 -4.08
C VAL A 16 -12.71 -3.97 -4.74
N ALA A 17 -13.73 -3.87 -5.58
CA ALA A 17 -14.11 -2.62 -6.23
C ALA A 17 -14.50 -1.55 -5.20
N ALA A 18 -15.27 -1.91 -4.17
CA ALA A 18 -15.64 -1.00 -3.10
C ALA A 18 -14.41 -0.46 -2.34
N ILE A 19 -13.44 -1.33 -2.00
CA ILE A 19 -12.18 -0.93 -1.33
C ILE A 19 -11.39 0.04 -2.20
N VAL A 20 -11.23 -0.27 -3.49
CA VAL A 20 -10.47 0.58 -4.42
C VAL A 20 -11.14 1.93 -4.59
N LEU A 21 -12.45 1.96 -4.84
CA LEU A 21 -13.20 3.21 -5.03
C LEU A 21 -13.24 4.05 -3.76
N ALA A 22 -13.46 3.44 -2.60
CA ALA A 22 -13.46 4.15 -1.32
C ALA A 22 -12.07 4.72 -0.99
N GLY A 23 -11.00 3.95 -1.20
CA GLY A 23 -9.63 4.41 -1.01
C GLY A 23 -9.27 5.55 -1.95
N ALA A 24 -9.57 5.40 -3.25
CA ALA A 24 -9.32 6.46 -4.23
C ALA A 24 -10.11 7.74 -3.92
N ALA A 25 -11.39 7.62 -3.51
CA ALA A 25 -12.20 8.77 -3.12
C ALA A 25 -11.63 9.47 -1.87
N ALA A 26 -11.28 8.70 -0.84
CA ALA A 26 -10.76 9.22 0.43
C ALA A 26 -9.45 9.98 0.28
N TYR A 27 -8.58 9.57 -0.66
CA TYR A 27 -7.29 10.19 -0.92
C TYR A 27 -7.27 11.06 -2.19
N SER A 28 -8.42 11.28 -2.84
CA SER A 28 -8.47 12.04 -4.10
C SER A 28 -7.95 13.48 -3.96
N ASN A 29 -8.20 14.11 -2.81
CA ASN A 29 -7.72 15.45 -2.49
C ASN A 29 -6.21 15.50 -2.23
N SER A 30 -5.59 14.40 -1.78
CA SER A 30 -4.16 14.38 -1.45
C SER A 30 -3.28 14.44 -2.70
N LEU A 31 -3.80 14.11 -3.89
CA LEU A 31 -3.05 14.14 -5.15
C LEU A 31 -2.56 15.54 -5.54
N HIS A 32 -3.18 16.59 -5.00
CA HIS A 32 -2.84 17.99 -5.26
C HIS A 32 -2.28 18.69 -4.00
N GLY A 33 -1.90 17.91 -2.98
CA GLY A 33 -1.27 18.41 -1.77
C GLY A 33 0.16 18.92 -2.00
N ALA A 34 0.73 19.57 -1.00
CA ALA A 34 2.13 19.97 -0.98
C ALA A 34 2.97 19.00 -0.13
N PHE A 35 4.29 19.04 -0.29
CA PHE A 35 5.21 18.41 0.64
C PHE A 35 5.07 19.06 2.03
N VAL A 36 4.78 18.24 3.04
CA VAL A 36 4.51 18.70 4.42
C VAL A 36 5.24 17.80 5.43
N PHE A 37 5.39 18.29 6.66
CA PHE A 37 6.06 17.56 7.75
C PHE A 37 7.50 17.13 7.42
N ASP A 38 7.74 15.83 7.28
CA ASP A 38 9.03 15.22 7.01
C ASP A 38 9.40 15.18 5.52
N ASP A 39 8.48 15.54 4.62
CA ASP A 39 8.73 15.54 3.18
C ASP A 39 9.89 16.46 2.75
N PRO A 40 10.02 17.72 3.26
CA PRO A 40 11.14 18.57 2.87
C PRO A 40 12.50 17.92 3.17
N PHE A 41 12.67 17.36 4.37
CA PHE A 41 13.90 16.67 4.74
C PHE A 41 14.10 15.35 3.98
N SER A 42 13.02 14.59 3.76
CA SER A 42 13.09 13.27 3.14
C SER A 42 13.22 13.30 1.60
N ILE A 43 12.80 14.40 0.97
CA ILE A 43 12.68 14.54 -0.49
C ILE A 43 13.42 15.77 -1.02
N ALA A 44 13.12 16.95 -0.49
CA ALA A 44 13.66 18.21 -1.02
C ALA A 44 15.13 18.41 -0.64
N ASP A 45 15.55 17.99 0.55
CA ASP A 45 16.93 18.14 1.04
C ASP A 45 17.74 16.84 0.96
N ASN A 46 17.11 15.73 0.56
CA ASN A 46 17.73 14.43 0.51
C ASN A 46 18.50 14.23 -0.81
N GLU A 47 19.82 14.39 -0.76
CA GLU A 47 20.67 14.21 -1.94
C GLU A 47 20.85 12.74 -2.34
N SER A 48 20.61 11.79 -1.43
CA SER A 48 20.77 10.35 -1.73
C SER A 48 19.73 9.82 -2.72
N ILE A 49 18.61 10.51 -2.93
CA ILE A 49 17.55 10.07 -3.85
C ILE A 49 17.69 10.63 -5.28
N ARG A 50 18.69 11.49 -5.53
CA ARG A 50 18.84 12.21 -6.80
C ARG A 50 19.28 11.33 -7.96
N SER A 51 19.90 10.18 -7.69
CA SER A 51 20.47 9.31 -8.71
C SER A 51 20.29 7.84 -8.39
N LEU A 52 19.52 7.14 -9.23
CA LEU A 52 19.41 5.68 -9.20
C LEU A 52 20.68 4.95 -9.68
N ARG A 53 21.68 5.67 -10.20
CA ARG A 53 22.96 5.05 -10.61
C ARG A 53 23.84 4.68 -9.42
N ARG A 54 23.64 5.35 -8.29
CA ARG A 54 24.39 5.14 -7.05
C ARG A 54 23.49 4.45 -6.03
N LEU A 55 23.16 3.20 -6.32
CA LEU A 55 22.33 2.38 -5.44
C LEU A 55 22.99 2.17 -4.06
N ASP A 56 24.32 2.28 -3.98
CA ASP A 56 25.07 2.36 -2.73
C ASP A 56 24.57 3.51 -1.86
N GLU A 57 24.40 4.72 -2.42
CA GLU A 57 23.90 5.88 -1.66
C GLU A 57 22.40 5.79 -1.36
N VAL A 58 21.63 5.28 -2.32
CA VAL A 58 20.18 5.11 -2.15
C VAL A 58 19.87 4.08 -1.05
N LEU A 59 20.63 2.97 -0.99
CA LEU A 59 20.40 1.89 -0.03
C LEU A 59 21.17 2.09 1.28
N LEU A 60 22.27 2.84 1.27
CA LEU A 60 23.07 3.17 2.46
C LEU A 60 23.26 4.69 2.53
N PRO A 61 22.18 5.48 2.75
CA PRO A 61 22.30 6.91 2.89
C PRO A 61 23.21 7.24 4.08
N VAL A 62 24.16 8.15 3.87
CA VAL A 62 25.14 8.55 4.89
C VAL A 62 24.41 9.18 6.08
N ALA A 63 24.93 8.94 7.29
CA ALA A 63 24.33 9.08 8.62
C ALA A 63 23.72 10.45 9.05
N GLU A 64 23.61 11.42 8.15
CA GLU A 64 23.03 12.75 8.42
C GLU A 64 21.49 12.72 8.47
N LEU A 65 20.85 11.69 7.90
CA LEU A 65 19.42 11.44 8.04
C LEU A 65 19.22 10.43 9.19
N ASP A 66 18.63 10.88 10.30
CA ASP A 66 18.44 10.16 11.58
C ASP A 66 17.81 8.74 11.51
N TYR A 67 17.47 8.22 10.32
CA TYR A 67 16.84 6.91 10.15
C TYR A 67 17.32 6.15 8.90
N TYR A 68 17.89 4.96 9.11
CA TYR A 68 18.19 4.01 8.05
C TYR A 68 16.90 3.39 7.48
N ARG A 69 16.46 3.87 6.30
CA ARG A 69 15.21 3.45 5.64
C ARG A 69 15.41 3.12 4.15
N PRO A 70 16.17 2.06 3.80
CA PRO A 70 16.59 1.78 2.41
C PRO A 70 15.42 1.61 1.43
N VAL A 71 14.35 0.92 1.84
CA VAL A 71 13.18 0.67 0.98
C VAL A 71 12.40 1.96 0.72
N LEU A 72 12.25 2.80 1.75
CA LEU A 72 11.63 4.12 1.60
C LEU A 72 12.49 4.98 0.67
N ASN A 73 13.79 5.07 0.94
CA ASN A 73 14.70 5.91 0.17
C ASN A 73 14.75 5.49 -1.31
N LEU A 74 14.77 4.19 -1.59
CA LEU A 74 14.65 3.66 -2.94
C LEU A 74 13.31 4.05 -3.60
N SER A 75 12.21 3.95 -2.87
CA SER A 75 10.89 4.35 -3.38
C SER A 75 10.86 5.84 -3.73
N LEU A 76 11.44 6.68 -2.88
CA LEU A 76 11.56 8.12 -3.11
C LEU A 76 12.49 8.45 -4.29
N ALA A 77 13.60 7.72 -4.46
CA ALA A 77 14.51 7.88 -5.59
C ALA A 77 13.85 7.48 -6.92
N VAL A 78 13.00 6.45 -6.92
CA VAL A 78 12.19 6.10 -8.09
C VAL A 78 11.20 7.23 -8.41
N CYS A 79 10.45 7.73 -7.42
CA CYS A 79 9.55 8.87 -7.63
C CYS A 79 10.29 10.12 -8.16
N TYR A 80 11.46 10.42 -7.59
CA TYR A 80 12.30 11.54 -8.03
C TYR A 80 12.78 11.35 -9.47
N SER A 81 13.15 10.14 -9.87
CA SER A 81 13.55 9.86 -11.26
C SER A 81 12.42 10.05 -12.28
N ILE A 82 11.16 9.94 -11.84
CA ILE A 82 9.97 10.07 -12.69
C ILE A 82 9.54 11.54 -12.80
N GLY A 83 9.53 12.28 -11.69
CA GLY A 83 8.94 13.62 -11.64
C GLY A 83 9.69 14.65 -10.81
N GLY A 84 10.93 14.38 -10.39
CA GLY A 84 11.72 15.30 -9.57
C GLY A 84 10.97 15.73 -8.31
N LEU A 85 10.86 17.03 -8.09
CA LEU A 85 10.11 17.61 -6.96
C LEU A 85 8.61 17.86 -7.26
N HIS A 86 8.06 17.28 -8.33
CA HIS A 86 6.61 17.26 -8.50
C HIS A 86 5.99 16.25 -7.51
N VAL A 87 4.95 16.66 -6.79
CA VAL A 87 4.30 15.86 -5.73
C VAL A 87 3.55 14.63 -6.24
N LEU A 88 3.09 14.66 -7.49
CA LEU A 88 2.14 13.67 -8.01
C LEU A 88 2.67 12.23 -7.98
N PRO A 89 3.90 11.89 -8.43
CA PRO A 89 4.43 10.53 -8.36
C PRO A 89 4.46 9.98 -6.93
N TYR A 90 4.80 10.81 -5.95
CA TYR A 90 4.86 10.43 -4.54
C TYR A 90 3.47 10.09 -3.99
N HIS A 91 2.47 10.93 -4.26
CA HIS A 91 1.10 10.69 -3.81
C HIS A 91 0.44 9.51 -4.52
N VAL A 92 0.70 9.32 -5.81
CA VAL A 92 0.20 8.15 -6.56
C VAL A 92 0.81 6.86 -6.01
N LEU A 93 2.12 6.84 -5.74
CA LEU A 93 2.77 5.68 -5.14
C LEU A 93 2.20 5.36 -3.76
N ASN A 94 2.07 6.38 -2.89
CA ASN A 94 1.50 6.20 -1.56
C ASN A 94 0.06 5.67 -1.61
N LEU A 95 -0.79 6.22 -2.49
CA LEU A 95 -2.14 5.70 -2.71
C LEU A 95 -2.12 4.25 -3.18
N GLY A 96 -1.23 3.91 -4.12
CA GLY A 96 -1.03 2.53 -4.58
C GLY A 96 -0.65 1.57 -3.44
N ILE A 97 0.26 1.97 -2.56
CA ILE A 97 0.67 1.20 -1.37
C ILE A 97 -0.52 1.02 -0.41
N HIS A 98 -1.29 2.07 -0.13
CA HIS A 98 -2.47 1.99 0.74
C HIS A 98 -3.55 1.04 0.18
N LEU A 99 -3.80 1.10 -1.13
CA LEU A 99 -4.74 0.19 -1.80
C LEU A 99 -4.23 -1.25 -1.76
N ALA A 100 -2.96 -1.48 -2.06
CA ALA A 100 -2.36 -2.81 -2.02
C ALA A 100 -2.43 -3.41 -0.60
N ALA A 101 -2.09 -2.63 0.43
CA ALA A 101 -2.19 -3.06 1.83
C ALA A 101 -3.63 -3.40 2.23
N SER A 102 -4.59 -2.59 1.81
CA SER A 102 -6.02 -2.80 2.08
C SER A 102 -6.56 -4.06 1.41
N LEU A 103 -6.17 -4.31 0.16
CA LEU A 103 -6.54 -5.53 -0.57
C LEU A 103 -5.86 -6.78 0.02
N ALA A 104 -4.59 -6.67 0.44
CA ALA A 104 -3.89 -7.74 1.13
C ALA A 104 -4.59 -8.11 2.45
N LEU A 105 -4.96 -7.10 3.26
CA LEU A 105 -5.71 -7.28 4.50
C LEU A 105 -7.07 -7.94 4.26
N PHE A 106 -7.83 -7.45 3.27
CA PHE A 106 -9.10 -8.07 2.87
C PHE A 106 -8.91 -9.54 2.48
N GLY A 107 -7.91 -9.85 1.66
CA GLY A 107 -7.59 -11.20 1.25
C GLY A 107 -7.21 -12.10 2.43
N LEU A 108 -6.45 -11.58 3.39
CA LEU A 108 -6.07 -12.29 4.61
C LEU A 108 -7.30 -12.61 5.47
N VAL A 109 -8.11 -11.60 5.81
CA VAL A 109 -9.32 -11.76 6.64
C VAL A 109 -10.30 -12.73 5.98
N ARG A 110 -10.58 -12.55 4.68
CA ARG A 110 -11.48 -13.43 3.93
C ARG A 110 -11.00 -14.88 3.96
N ARG A 111 -9.71 -15.13 3.73
CA ARG A 111 -9.14 -16.49 3.78
C ARG A 111 -9.25 -17.07 5.17
N THR A 112 -8.90 -16.34 6.22
CA THR A 112 -9.00 -16.80 7.61
C THR A 112 -10.44 -17.17 7.99
N LEU A 113 -11.43 -16.35 7.59
CA LEU A 113 -12.84 -16.65 7.86
C LEU A 113 -13.37 -17.86 7.07
N LEU A 114 -12.83 -18.13 5.88
CA LEU A 114 -13.17 -19.31 5.08
C LEU A 114 -12.44 -20.58 5.52
N LEU A 115 -11.30 -20.44 6.19
CA LEU A 115 -10.52 -21.55 6.71
C LEU A 115 -11.13 -22.19 7.96
N CYS A 116 -12.12 -21.57 8.61
CA CYS A 116 -12.82 -22.15 9.75
C CYS A 116 -13.87 -23.18 9.25
N PRO A 117 -13.61 -24.50 9.34
CA PRO A 117 -14.56 -25.50 8.89
C PRO A 117 -15.45 -25.89 10.08
N CYS A 118 -16.75 -25.58 10.01
CA CYS A 118 -17.76 -26.24 10.86
C CYS A 118 -17.80 -27.77 10.66
N ASP A 119 -17.05 -28.30 9.69
CA ASP A 119 -17.09 -29.70 9.30
C ASP A 119 -16.31 -30.65 10.21
N HIS A 120 -15.42 -30.16 11.08
CA HIS A 120 -14.69 -31.05 12.00
C HIS A 120 -15.56 -31.52 13.18
N TYR A 121 -16.55 -30.73 13.60
CA TYR A 121 -17.43 -31.08 14.74
C TYR A 121 -18.62 -31.96 14.34
N LEU A 122 -19.09 -31.90 13.07
CA LEU A 122 -20.27 -32.64 12.62
C LEU A 122 -19.98 -34.06 12.09
N ARG A 123 -18.71 -34.44 11.92
CA ARG A 123 -18.31 -35.80 11.44
C ARG A 123 -17.97 -36.79 12.56
N LYS A 124 -18.08 -36.40 13.83
CA LYS A 124 -17.78 -37.26 15.00
C LYS A 124 -19.02 -37.59 15.86
N ALA A 125 -20.23 -37.32 15.38
CA ALA A 125 -21.50 -37.74 15.99
C ALA A 125 -22.22 -38.67 15.02
#